data_AF-A0A1Q7GTI7-F1
#
_entry.id   AF-A0A1Q7GTI7-F1
#
_cell.length_a   1.000
_cell.length_b   1.000
_cell.length_c   1.000
_cell.angle_alpha   90.00
_cell.angle_beta   90.00
_cell.angle_gamma   90.00
#
_symmetry.space_group_name_H-M   'P 1'
#
loop_
_entity.id
_entity.type
_entity.pdbx_description
1 polymer ?
#
loop_
_entity_poly.entity_id
_entity_poly.type
_entity_poly.pdbx_seq_one_letter_code
_entity_poly.pdbx_strand_id
1 'polypeptide(L)'
;MVQLGSERLLTSTQLDGKRVGVVCNPASVDHELRHIVDRLAAHPKATLAAIFGPQHGFRSDVQDNMIETAHVHDEIRRVPIYSLYSETREPTPAMLKDLDLLVIDLQDVGVRIYTYIYTMANCLKAARKQGLKVIVCDRPNPVGGAQVEGPVLVKGWESFVGMYPIPMRHGLTIAEVARLFNEHFGIGADLDVVKMDGWRRDMYFDATDLTWIMSSPNIPTFDTTVVYPGTVLFEGTNVSEARGTTRPFELVGAPWIVAERFADAMNRRELPGVFFRPVVFEPTFHKHAGKACAGVQIHPLDRQTFRPVEAAVALIEAFRAGGPDQFRWKDPPYEYELEKNPFDVLAGSSELREQIESGVPAQEIARSWQPSVDAFMKVRERCLLY
;
A
#
# COMPACT_ATOMS: atom_id res chain seq x y z
N MET A 1 22.86 -8.17 -3.84
CA MET A 1 22.62 -7.83 -2.43
C MET A 1 22.16 -6.39 -2.38
N VAL A 2 20.94 -6.18 -1.93
CA VAL A 2 20.34 -4.86 -1.77
C VAL A 2 20.58 -4.42 -0.34
N GLN A 3 21.36 -3.36 -0.10
CA GLN A 3 21.53 -2.84 1.26
C GLN A 3 20.39 -1.86 1.58
N LEU A 4 19.66 -2.08 2.69
CA LEU A 4 18.52 -1.24 3.05
C LEU A 4 18.96 0.15 3.56
N GLY A 5 18.08 1.14 3.40
CA GLY A 5 18.32 2.48 3.95
C GLY A 5 18.52 2.47 5.47
N SER A 6 17.79 1.63 6.19
CA SER A 6 17.89 1.50 7.65
C SER A 6 19.25 0.93 8.09
N GLU A 7 19.79 -0.05 7.38
CA GLU A 7 21.12 -0.62 7.66
C GLU A 7 22.24 0.39 7.43
N ARG A 8 22.10 1.20 6.36
CA ARG A 8 23.02 2.30 6.09
C ARG A 8 22.92 3.41 7.13
N LEU A 9 21.72 3.74 7.57
CA LEU A 9 21.51 4.74 8.63
C LEU A 9 22.16 4.31 9.94
N LEU A 10 21.94 3.06 10.35
CA LEU A 10 22.44 2.48 11.61
C LEU A 10 23.97 2.37 11.69
N THR A 11 24.68 2.47 10.57
CA THR A 11 26.15 2.48 10.52
C THR A 11 26.73 3.88 10.30
N SER A 12 25.87 4.89 10.12
CA SER A 12 26.27 6.28 9.93
C SER A 12 26.34 7.05 11.25
N THR A 13 26.92 8.25 11.23
CA THR A 13 26.98 9.16 12.38
C THR A 13 25.73 10.03 12.54
N GLN A 14 24.71 9.87 11.68
CA GLN A 14 23.53 10.75 11.67
C GLN A 14 22.65 10.59 12.93
N LEU A 15 22.80 9.47 13.65
CA LEU A 15 22.07 9.17 14.88
C LEU A 15 22.84 9.56 16.15
N ASP A 16 24.12 9.95 16.03
CA ASP A 16 25.00 10.19 17.18
C ASP A 16 24.46 11.35 18.06
N GLY A 17 24.24 11.04 19.34
CA GLY A 17 23.74 11.96 20.36
C GLY A 17 22.25 12.31 20.24
N LYS A 18 21.47 11.63 19.38
CA LYS A 18 20.06 11.98 19.11
C LYS A 18 19.08 11.14 19.94
N ARG A 19 18.01 11.77 20.41
CA ARG A 19 16.77 11.13 20.84
C ARG A 19 15.89 10.88 19.62
N VAL A 20 15.70 9.62 19.28
CA VAL A 20 15.10 9.17 18.03
C VAL A 20 13.69 8.65 18.28
N GLY A 21 12.71 9.23 17.60
CA GLY A 21 11.42 8.59 17.37
C GLY A 21 11.48 7.75 16.11
N VAL A 22 10.82 6.59 16.08
CA VAL A 22 10.80 5.73 14.88
C VAL A 22 9.38 5.38 14.46
N VAL A 23 9.05 5.65 13.20
CA VAL A 23 7.82 5.20 12.54
C VAL A 23 8.14 3.88 11.83
N CYS A 24 7.48 2.80 12.24
CA CYS A 24 7.78 1.45 11.77
C CYS A 24 6.56 0.53 11.81
N ASN A 25 6.62 -0.55 11.03
CA ASN A 25 5.66 -1.65 11.00
C ASN A 25 6.43 -2.97 11.23
N PRO A 26 5.75 -4.12 11.42
CA PRO A 26 6.46 -5.39 11.67
C PRO A 26 7.47 -5.78 10.58
N ALA A 27 7.29 -5.29 9.36
CA ALA A 27 8.19 -5.51 8.24
C ALA A 27 9.44 -4.60 8.23
N SER A 28 9.59 -3.71 9.21
CA SER A 28 10.75 -2.85 9.42
C SER A 28 11.95 -3.62 10.01
N VAL A 29 12.36 -4.70 9.33
CA VAL A 29 13.50 -5.55 9.72
C VAL A 29 14.70 -5.39 8.79
N ASP A 30 15.88 -5.77 9.28
CA ASP A 30 17.13 -5.89 8.51
C ASP A 30 17.28 -7.28 7.86
N HIS A 31 18.42 -7.55 7.18
CA HIS A 31 18.70 -8.87 6.60
C HIS A 31 18.78 -10.01 7.61
N GLU A 32 19.03 -9.71 8.89
CA GLU A 32 19.08 -10.68 9.98
C GLU A 32 17.71 -10.83 10.67
N LEU A 33 16.65 -10.26 10.11
CA LEU A 33 15.29 -10.23 10.65
C LEU A 33 15.18 -9.52 12.01
N ARG A 34 16.13 -8.64 12.34
CA ARG A 34 16.06 -7.81 13.54
C ARG A 34 15.30 -6.54 13.23
N HIS A 35 14.33 -6.23 14.08
CA HIS A 35 13.48 -5.07 13.92
C HIS A 35 14.25 -3.76 14.15
N ILE A 36 13.94 -2.70 13.41
CA ILE A 36 14.60 -1.39 13.52
C ILE A 36 14.56 -0.82 14.95
N VAL A 37 13.48 -1.08 15.67
CA VAL A 37 13.32 -0.72 17.08
C VAL A 37 14.38 -1.38 17.96
N ASP A 38 14.68 -2.66 17.74
CA ASP A 38 15.76 -3.37 18.45
C ASP A 38 17.12 -2.82 18.10
N ARG A 39 17.35 -2.57 16.81
CA ARG A 39 18.61 -2.02 16.33
C ARG A 39 18.87 -0.63 16.92
N LEU A 40 17.85 0.22 17.00
CA LEU A 40 17.95 1.56 17.59
C LEU A 40 18.11 1.50 19.12
N ALA A 41 17.38 0.63 19.81
CA ALA A 41 17.51 0.46 21.25
C ALA A 41 18.90 -0.04 21.67
N ALA A 42 19.55 -0.86 20.83
CA ALA A 42 20.91 -1.34 21.03
C ALA A 42 22.00 -0.39 20.50
N HIS A 43 21.64 0.74 19.87
CA HIS A 43 22.62 1.63 19.25
C HIS A 43 23.45 2.37 20.31
N PRO A 44 24.79 2.33 20.27
CA PRO A 44 25.64 2.80 21.37
C PRO A 44 25.66 4.32 21.57
N LYS A 45 25.19 5.07 20.57
CA LYS A 45 25.26 6.54 20.54
C LYS A 45 23.93 7.22 20.27
N ALA A 46 22.83 6.47 20.21
CA ALA A 46 21.50 7.02 19.97
C ALA A 46 20.55 6.55 21.06
N THR A 47 19.54 7.35 21.36
CA THR A 47 18.53 7.01 22.37
C THR A 47 17.20 6.81 21.66
N LEU A 48 16.67 5.59 21.66
CA LEU A 48 15.28 5.37 21.27
C LEU A 48 14.36 6.05 22.29
N ALA A 49 13.50 6.96 21.83
CA ALA A 49 12.67 7.80 22.70
C ALA A 49 11.17 7.55 22.51
N ALA A 50 10.73 7.15 21.30
CA ALA A 50 9.33 6.84 21.03
C ALA A 50 9.20 5.93 19.80
N ILE A 51 8.12 5.16 19.74
CA ILE A 51 7.74 4.31 18.61
C ILE A 51 6.39 4.80 18.07
N PHE A 52 6.22 4.84 16.76
CA PHE A 52 5.00 5.24 16.08
C PHE A 52 4.54 4.12 15.15
N GLY A 53 3.37 3.53 15.44
CA GLY A 53 2.74 2.51 14.61
C GLY A 53 1.75 3.12 13.61
N PRO A 54 1.74 2.70 12.33
CA PRO A 54 0.77 3.13 11.33
C PRO A 54 -0.58 2.39 11.47
N GLN A 55 -1.38 2.35 10.40
CA GLN A 55 -2.55 1.47 10.28
C GLN A 55 -2.16 0.00 10.60
N HIS A 56 -3.06 -0.72 11.29
CA HIS A 56 -2.86 -2.03 11.94
C HIS A 56 -1.97 -2.01 13.21
N GLY A 57 -1.43 -0.85 13.60
CA GLY A 57 -0.63 -0.69 14.80
C GLY A 57 0.78 -1.29 14.69
N PHE A 58 1.59 -1.06 15.72
CA PHE A 58 2.99 -1.50 15.76
C PHE A 58 3.17 -3.03 15.58
N ARG A 59 2.21 -3.84 16.08
CA ARG A 59 2.26 -5.30 16.00
C ARG A 59 1.51 -5.90 14.80
N SER A 60 0.70 -5.11 14.10
CA SER A 60 -0.19 -5.59 13.01
C SER A 60 -1.10 -6.74 13.41
N ASP A 61 -1.61 -6.75 14.64
CA ASP A 61 -2.49 -7.78 15.20
C ASP A 61 -3.99 -7.55 14.90
N VAL A 62 -4.31 -6.53 14.08
CA VAL A 62 -5.68 -6.13 13.74
C VAL A 62 -5.99 -6.42 12.27
N GLN A 63 -6.95 -7.33 12.04
CA GLN A 63 -7.24 -7.95 10.73
C GLN A 63 -7.97 -7.06 9.72
N ASP A 64 -8.79 -6.11 10.20
CA ASP A 64 -9.72 -5.34 9.38
C ASP A 64 -9.42 -3.84 9.42
N ASN A 65 -9.83 -3.17 8.36
CA ASN A 65 -9.75 -1.73 8.21
C ASN A 65 -10.73 -1.05 9.20
N MET A 66 -10.44 0.19 9.61
CA MET A 66 -11.21 1.00 10.57
C MET A 66 -11.25 0.52 12.03
N ILE A 67 -10.42 -0.44 12.43
CA ILE A 67 -10.22 -0.76 13.85
C ILE A 67 -9.04 0.07 14.37
N GLU A 68 -9.34 1.04 15.24
CA GLU A 68 -8.34 1.88 15.88
C GLU A 68 -7.49 1.07 16.87
N THR A 69 -6.22 1.45 16.99
CA THR A 69 -5.28 0.82 17.95
C THR A 69 -4.87 1.83 19.01
N ALA A 70 -4.92 1.46 20.29
CA ALA A 70 -4.60 2.36 21.38
C ALA A 70 -3.09 2.69 21.48
N HIS A 71 -2.78 3.81 22.11
CA HIS A 71 -1.42 4.07 22.61
C HIS A 71 -1.06 3.07 23.72
N VAL A 72 0.20 2.60 23.72
CA VAL A 72 0.69 1.64 24.72
C VAL A 72 2.11 1.98 25.15
N HIS A 73 2.62 1.30 26.18
CA HIS A 73 4.01 1.41 26.63
C HIS A 73 4.78 0.13 26.28
N ASP A 74 5.99 0.28 25.75
CA ASP A 74 6.92 -0.84 25.56
C ASP A 74 7.63 -1.13 26.88
N GLU A 75 7.24 -2.17 27.59
CA GLU A 75 7.83 -2.53 28.89
C GLU A 75 9.31 -2.94 28.82
N ILE A 76 9.76 -3.48 27.68
CA ILE A 76 11.13 -3.95 27.50
C ILE A 76 12.05 -2.74 27.31
N ARG A 77 11.65 -1.82 26.42
CA ARG A 77 12.46 -0.68 25.99
C ARG A 77 12.14 0.59 26.78
N ARG A 78 11.09 0.57 27.58
CA ARG A 78 10.61 1.67 28.44
C ARG A 78 10.33 2.96 27.68
N VAL A 79 9.72 2.83 26.50
CA VAL A 79 9.35 3.94 25.62
C VAL A 79 7.87 3.90 25.27
N PRO A 80 7.22 5.05 25.01
CA PRO A 80 5.86 5.07 24.51
C PRO A 80 5.78 4.51 23.08
N ILE A 81 4.68 3.80 22.80
CA ILE A 81 4.23 3.42 21.47
C ILE A 81 2.97 4.22 21.16
N TYR A 82 3.09 5.17 20.25
CA TYR A 82 1.97 5.95 19.73
C TYR A 82 1.36 5.28 18.51
N SER A 83 0.05 5.32 18.40
CA SER A 83 -0.69 4.85 17.24
C SER A 83 -1.09 6.03 16.38
N LEU A 84 -0.70 6.02 15.11
CA LEU A 84 -1.11 6.99 14.10
C LEU A 84 -2.35 6.51 13.33
N TYR A 85 -3.14 5.64 13.98
CA TYR A 85 -4.44 5.15 13.51
C TYR A 85 -5.45 5.09 14.67
N SER A 86 -5.22 5.89 15.72
CA SER A 86 -6.11 6.09 16.88
C SER A 86 -6.89 7.39 16.70
N GLU A 87 -7.06 8.21 17.74
CA GLU A 87 -7.68 9.54 17.68
C GLU A 87 -6.97 10.51 16.71
N THR A 88 -5.71 10.21 16.35
CA THR A 88 -4.93 11.01 15.42
C THR A 88 -4.26 10.15 14.35
N ARG A 89 -4.13 10.73 13.15
CA ARG A 89 -3.34 10.18 12.03
C ARG A 89 -2.09 11.02 11.75
N GLU A 90 -1.97 12.17 12.41
CA GLU A 90 -0.81 13.06 12.38
C GLU A 90 -0.18 13.11 13.79
N PRO A 91 1.14 12.90 13.95
CA PRO A 91 1.78 13.02 15.27
C PRO A 91 1.47 14.37 15.93
N THR A 92 1.04 14.35 17.19
CA THR A 92 0.76 15.59 17.93
C THR A 92 2.06 16.26 18.39
N PRO A 93 2.06 17.58 18.65
CA PRO A 93 3.23 18.26 19.22
C PRO A 93 3.74 17.59 20.52
N ALA A 94 2.83 17.10 21.35
CA ALA A 94 3.18 16.41 22.60
C ALA A 94 3.93 15.10 22.37
N MET A 95 3.62 14.36 21.30
CA MET A 95 4.33 13.13 20.93
C MET A 95 5.73 13.40 20.38
N LEU A 96 5.96 14.58 19.80
CA LEU A 96 7.23 14.96 19.16
C LEU A 96 8.17 15.78 20.06
N LYS A 97 7.67 16.35 21.16
CA LYS A 97 8.36 17.38 21.97
C LYS A 97 9.76 17.00 22.46
N ASP A 98 10.00 15.71 22.70
CA ASP A 98 11.25 15.18 23.27
C ASP A 98 12.14 14.48 22.24
N LEU A 99 11.85 14.64 20.95
CA LEU A 99 12.61 14.05 19.86
C LEU A 99 13.57 15.08 19.26
N ASP A 100 14.77 14.63 18.92
CA ASP A 100 15.74 15.40 18.14
C ASP A 100 15.70 15.00 16.66
N LEU A 101 15.15 13.82 16.35
CA LEU A 101 15.06 13.24 15.03
C LEU A 101 13.86 12.26 14.96
N LEU A 102 13.12 12.30 13.86
CA LEU A 102 12.14 11.27 13.50
C LEU A 102 12.68 10.41 12.36
N VAL A 103 12.82 9.11 12.58
CA VAL A 103 13.18 8.12 11.55
C VAL A 103 11.92 7.44 11.03
N ILE A 104 11.79 7.29 9.73
CA ILE A 104 10.72 6.55 9.08
C ILE A 104 11.34 5.35 8.37
N ASP A 105 10.97 4.15 8.78
CA ASP A 105 11.39 2.89 8.16
C ASP A 105 10.15 2.02 8.00
N LEU A 106 9.52 2.03 6.83
CA LEU A 106 8.25 1.33 6.57
C LEU A 106 8.36 0.54 5.27
N GLN A 107 8.08 -0.77 5.32
CA GLN A 107 7.90 -1.56 4.09
C GLN A 107 6.48 -1.32 3.57
N ASP A 108 6.40 -0.67 2.41
CA ASP A 108 5.16 -0.41 1.65
C ASP A 108 4.96 -1.47 0.55
N VAL A 109 3.83 -1.40 -0.18
CA VAL A 109 3.48 -2.36 -1.26
C VAL A 109 3.44 -1.73 -2.66
N GLY A 110 3.71 -0.43 -2.81
CA GLY A 110 3.79 0.23 -4.11
C GLY A 110 2.44 0.62 -4.72
N VAL A 111 1.42 0.77 -3.88
CA VAL A 111 0.03 1.01 -4.28
C VAL A 111 -0.53 2.22 -3.53
N ARG A 112 -1.14 3.15 -4.26
CA ARG A 112 -1.62 4.44 -3.75
C ARG A 112 -2.43 4.31 -2.47
N ILE A 113 -3.35 3.36 -2.44
CA ILE A 113 -4.30 3.21 -1.35
C ILE A 113 -3.73 2.53 -0.10
N TYR A 114 -2.49 2.03 -0.16
CA TYR A 114 -1.82 1.48 1.01
C TYR A 114 -1.29 2.63 1.86
N THR A 115 -1.79 2.75 3.09
CA THR A 115 -1.82 4.04 3.80
C THR A 115 -0.48 4.44 4.44
N TYR A 116 0.55 3.60 4.36
CA TYR A 116 1.85 3.87 4.99
C TYR A 116 2.56 5.09 4.39
N ILE A 117 2.44 5.32 3.08
CA ILE A 117 2.93 6.56 2.46
C ILE A 117 2.21 7.81 2.98
N TYR A 118 0.96 7.68 3.43
CA TYR A 118 0.18 8.78 4.01
C TYR A 118 0.47 8.97 5.49
N THR A 119 0.74 7.90 6.24
CA THR A 119 1.33 8.01 7.57
C THR A 119 2.65 8.77 7.51
N MET A 120 3.52 8.45 6.54
CA MET A 120 4.75 9.20 6.29
C MET A 120 4.46 10.68 5.95
N ALA A 121 3.52 10.96 5.05
CA ALA A 121 3.15 12.33 4.68
C ALA A 121 2.69 13.15 5.91
N ASN A 122 1.89 12.55 6.79
CA ASN A 122 1.43 13.19 8.02
C ASN A 122 2.60 13.42 8.99
N CYS A 123 3.53 12.48 9.10
CA CYS A 123 4.74 12.66 9.89
C CYS A 123 5.58 13.84 9.37
N LEU A 124 5.75 13.98 8.05
CA LEU A 124 6.45 15.12 7.45
C LEU A 124 5.73 16.45 7.75
N LYS A 125 4.40 16.48 7.65
CA LYS A 125 3.60 17.68 8.01
C LYS A 125 3.77 18.07 9.47
N ALA A 126 3.69 17.10 10.39
CA ALA A 126 3.88 17.33 11.82
C ALA A 126 5.30 17.83 12.12
N ALA A 127 6.31 17.17 11.54
CA ALA A 127 7.70 17.52 11.72
C ALA A 127 8.02 18.94 11.20
N ARG A 128 7.47 19.32 10.03
CA ARG A 128 7.56 20.69 9.51
C ARG A 128 7.00 21.72 10.49
N LYS A 129 5.85 21.45 11.13
CA LYS A 129 5.23 22.35 12.12
C LYS A 129 6.10 22.52 13.37
N GLN A 130 6.87 21.50 13.74
CA GLN A 130 7.72 21.50 14.95
C GLN A 130 9.18 21.82 14.68
N GLY A 131 9.59 22.00 13.42
CA GLY A 131 11.01 22.13 13.06
C GLY A 131 11.83 20.88 13.37
N LEU A 132 11.18 19.71 13.43
CA LEU A 132 11.83 18.43 13.69
C LEU A 132 12.42 17.87 12.39
N LYS A 133 13.67 17.42 12.44
CA LYS A 133 14.31 16.75 11.31
C LYS A 133 13.72 15.35 11.11
N VAL A 134 13.52 14.96 9.85
CA VAL A 134 13.04 13.62 9.46
C VAL A 134 14.08 12.93 8.58
N ILE A 135 14.35 11.65 8.86
CA ILE A 135 15.12 10.77 7.99
C ILE A 135 14.22 9.63 7.51
N VAL A 136 14.05 9.48 6.20
CA VAL A 136 13.36 8.32 5.59
C VAL A 136 14.40 7.28 5.17
N CYS A 137 14.30 6.09 5.74
CA CYS A 137 15.05 4.91 5.34
C CYS A 137 14.36 4.28 4.13
N ASP A 138 15.03 4.27 2.98
CA ASP A 138 14.41 3.74 1.78
C ASP A 138 14.34 2.20 1.78
N ARG A 139 13.30 1.67 1.15
CA ARG A 139 13.00 0.25 1.00
C ARG A 139 12.53 -0.08 -0.42
N PRO A 140 12.70 -1.33 -0.89
CA PRO A 140 12.25 -1.73 -2.22
C PRO A 140 10.74 -1.51 -2.38
N ASN A 141 10.33 -0.96 -3.52
CA ASN A 141 8.95 -1.13 -3.97
C ASN A 141 8.79 -2.59 -4.44
N PRO A 142 7.93 -3.40 -3.81
CA PRO A 142 7.92 -4.83 -4.08
C PRO A 142 7.45 -5.17 -5.50
N VAL A 143 6.62 -4.31 -6.10
CA VAL A 143 6.16 -4.45 -7.50
C VAL A 143 7.03 -3.68 -8.50
N GLY A 144 8.26 -3.32 -8.10
CA GLY A 144 9.23 -2.62 -8.94
C GLY A 144 8.94 -1.13 -9.15
N GLY A 145 9.90 -0.44 -9.76
CA GLY A 145 9.83 1.00 -10.08
C GLY A 145 9.55 1.30 -11.56
N ALA A 146 9.63 0.30 -12.45
CA ALA A 146 9.51 0.53 -13.89
C ALA A 146 8.08 0.91 -14.31
N GLN A 147 7.09 0.10 -13.91
CA GLN A 147 5.72 0.23 -14.37
C GLN A 147 4.91 1.21 -13.51
N VAL A 148 4.00 1.92 -14.17
CA VAL A 148 3.02 2.84 -13.58
C VAL A 148 1.68 2.54 -14.22
N GLU A 149 0.62 2.46 -13.43
CA GLU A 149 -0.66 1.96 -13.93
C GLU A 149 -1.85 2.49 -13.11
N GLY A 150 -2.98 2.65 -13.79
CA GLY A 150 -4.29 2.90 -13.19
C GLY A 150 -4.62 4.39 -13.07
N PRO A 151 -5.88 4.68 -12.67
CA PRO A 151 -6.37 6.04 -12.56
C PRO A 151 -5.53 6.86 -11.57
N VAL A 152 -5.25 8.10 -11.92
CA VAL A 152 -4.62 9.10 -11.04
C VAL A 152 -5.69 9.75 -10.20
N LEU A 153 -5.42 9.95 -8.90
CA LEU A 153 -6.38 10.59 -8.01
C LEU A 153 -6.68 12.02 -8.49
N VAL A 154 -7.96 12.33 -8.61
CA VAL A 154 -8.46 13.64 -9.05
C VAL A 154 -8.69 14.53 -7.83
N LYS A 155 -8.37 15.82 -7.98
CA LYS A 155 -8.61 16.81 -6.92
C LYS A 155 -10.10 16.81 -6.49
N GLY A 156 -10.35 16.83 -5.19
CA GLY A 156 -11.67 16.69 -4.58
C GLY A 156 -12.02 15.25 -4.16
N TRP A 157 -11.23 14.26 -4.59
CA TRP A 157 -11.36 12.87 -4.19
C TRP A 157 -10.34 12.45 -3.12
N GLU A 158 -9.67 13.42 -2.50
CA GLU A 158 -8.74 13.13 -1.43
C GLU A 158 -9.44 12.46 -0.23
N SER A 159 -8.79 11.46 0.35
CA SER A 159 -9.24 10.71 1.53
C SER A 159 -8.03 10.14 2.29
N PHE A 160 -8.28 9.38 3.36
CA PHE A 160 -7.22 8.71 4.11
C PHE A 160 -6.45 7.67 3.27
N VAL A 161 -7.12 7.03 2.30
CA VAL A 161 -6.52 6.08 1.35
C VAL A 161 -6.06 6.76 0.05
N GLY A 162 -6.00 8.08 0.01
CA GLY A 162 -5.66 8.80 -1.22
C GLY A 162 -5.45 10.29 -0.97
N MET A 163 -4.25 10.75 -0.64
CA MET A 163 -4.05 12.18 -0.30
C MET A 163 -3.46 13.04 -1.43
N TYR A 164 -2.88 12.43 -2.46
CA TYR A 164 -2.11 13.12 -3.49
C TYR A 164 -2.43 12.55 -4.88
N PRO A 165 -2.35 13.37 -5.95
CA PRO A 165 -2.65 12.95 -7.32
C PRO A 165 -1.54 12.06 -7.89
N ILE A 166 -1.52 10.81 -7.45
CA ILE A 166 -0.64 9.74 -7.92
C ILE A 166 -1.49 8.58 -8.51
N PRO A 167 -0.96 7.80 -9.46
CA PRO A 167 -1.67 6.64 -10.02
C PRO A 167 -1.75 5.49 -9.02
N MET A 168 -2.69 4.56 -9.25
CA MET A 168 -2.93 3.39 -8.39
C MET A 168 -1.65 2.59 -8.13
N ARG A 169 -0.91 2.23 -9.19
CA ARG A 169 0.46 1.71 -9.11
C ARG A 169 1.41 2.85 -9.47
N HIS A 170 2.10 3.39 -8.48
CA HIS A 170 2.91 4.61 -8.66
C HIS A 170 4.35 4.34 -9.10
N GLY A 171 4.88 3.14 -8.85
CA GLY A 171 6.23 2.75 -9.24
C GLY A 171 7.30 3.66 -8.62
N LEU A 172 7.18 4.00 -7.34
CA LEU A 172 8.17 4.78 -6.58
C LEU A 172 8.54 4.03 -5.31
N THR A 173 9.78 4.15 -4.85
CA THR A 173 10.15 3.71 -3.49
C THR A 173 9.59 4.66 -2.44
N ILE A 174 9.59 4.27 -1.16
CA ILE A 174 9.04 5.13 -0.11
C ILE A 174 9.81 6.45 0.03
N ALA A 175 11.13 6.46 -0.17
CA ALA A 175 11.90 7.70 -0.16
C ALA A 175 11.65 8.58 -1.41
N GLU A 176 11.43 7.97 -2.59
CA GLU A 176 11.01 8.72 -3.79
C GLU A 176 9.63 9.35 -3.58
N VAL A 177 8.70 8.65 -2.92
CA VAL A 177 7.39 9.20 -2.51
C VAL A 177 7.57 10.31 -1.47
N ALA A 178 8.48 10.16 -0.51
CA ALA A 178 8.78 11.20 0.48
C ALA A 178 9.22 12.50 -0.19
N ARG A 179 10.15 12.41 -1.16
CA ARG A 179 10.61 13.57 -1.94
C ARG A 179 9.49 14.16 -2.79
N LEU A 180 8.68 13.33 -3.43
CA LEU A 180 7.51 13.80 -4.19
C LEU A 180 6.55 14.60 -3.31
N PHE A 181 6.19 14.07 -2.14
CA PHE A 181 5.27 14.74 -1.22
C PHE A 181 5.90 15.99 -0.60
N ASN A 182 7.19 15.94 -0.28
CA ASN A 182 7.88 17.04 0.39
C ASN A 182 8.20 18.21 -0.54
N GLU A 183 8.73 17.92 -1.73
CA GLU A 183 9.23 18.91 -2.68
C GLU A 183 8.12 19.34 -3.65
N HIS A 184 7.50 18.40 -4.36
CA HIS A 184 6.54 18.72 -5.43
C HIS A 184 5.17 19.14 -4.87
N PHE A 185 4.65 18.41 -3.89
CA PHE A 185 3.39 18.76 -3.23
C PHE A 185 3.56 19.70 -2.02
N GLY A 186 4.78 20.14 -1.74
CA GLY A 186 5.04 21.30 -0.89
C GLY A 186 4.82 21.10 0.61
N ILE A 187 5.00 19.89 1.16
CA ILE A 187 5.04 19.73 2.63
C ILE A 187 6.21 20.53 3.21
N GLY A 188 7.40 20.46 2.59
CA GLY A 188 8.56 21.28 2.94
C GLY A 188 9.22 20.98 4.30
N ALA A 189 9.08 19.79 4.88
CA ALA A 189 9.82 19.36 6.07
C ALA A 189 11.35 19.36 5.86
N ASP A 190 12.11 19.48 6.95
CA ASP A 190 13.56 19.19 6.95
C ASP A 190 13.74 17.68 6.80
N LEU A 191 13.91 17.24 5.56
CA LEU A 191 13.89 15.85 5.14
C LEU A 191 15.24 15.44 4.57
N ASP A 192 15.82 14.40 5.17
CA ASP A 192 16.89 13.60 4.59
C ASP A 192 16.36 12.21 4.17
N VAL A 193 16.96 11.64 3.13
CA VAL A 193 16.66 10.27 2.69
C VAL A 193 17.93 9.42 2.70
N VAL A 194 17.83 8.20 3.22
CA VAL A 194 18.91 7.21 3.15
C VAL A 194 18.57 6.21 2.07
N LYS A 195 19.21 6.39 0.90
CA LYS A 195 19.07 5.51 -0.26
C LYS A 195 19.50 4.08 0.07
N MET A 196 18.86 3.12 -0.57
CA MET A 196 19.38 1.76 -0.68
C MET A 196 20.67 1.72 -1.51
N ASP A 197 21.44 0.66 -1.35
CA ASP A 197 22.46 0.26 -2.33
C ASP A 197 22.01 -0.98 -3.11
N GLY A 198 22.36 -1.08 -4.40
CA GLY A 198 22.12 -2.27 -5.20
C GLY A 198 20.69 -2.52 -5.72
N TRP A 199 19.67 -1.81 -5.23
CA TRP A 199 18.31 -1.90 -5.80
C TRP A 199 18.23 -1.23 -7.17
N ARG A 200 17.46 -1.81 -8.08
CA ARG A 200 17.17 -1.25 -9.41
C ARG A 200 15.68 -1.29 -9.69
N ARG A 201 15.21 -0.35 -10.51
CA ARG A 201 13.77 -0.18 -10.81
C ARG A 201 13.11 -1.40 -11.47
N ASP A 202 13.87 -2.26 -12.13
CA ASP A 202 13.40 -3.50 -12.75
C ASP A 202 13.26 -4.66 -11.75
N MET A 203 13.79 -4.52 -10.53
CA MET A 203 13.68 -5.54 -9.48
C MET A 203 12.30 -5.53 -8.85
N TYR A 204 11.64 -6.68 -8.90
CA TYR A 204 10.59 -7.03 -7.94
C TYR A 204 11.24 -7.50 -6.63
N PHE A 205 10.45 -7.62 -5.57
CA PHE A 205 10.97 -7.97 -4.24
C PHE A 205 11.75 -9.30 -4.25
N ASP A 206 11.25 -10.31 -4.96
CA ASP A 206 11.87 -11.64 -5.06
C ASP A 206 13.16 -11.67 -5.90
N ALA A 207 13.52 -10.57 -6.57
CA ALA A 207 14.84 -10.38 -7.18
C ALA A 207 15.87 -9.78 -6.20
N THR A 208 15.44 -9.41 -4.99
CA THR A 208 16.32 -9.01 -3.89
C THR A 208 16.69 -10.21 -3.01
N ASP A 209 17.63 -10.03 -2.10
CA ASP A 209 18.01 -11.01 -1.08
C ASP A 209 17.31 -10.81 0.27
N LEU A 210 16.23 -10.02 0.28
CA LEU A 210 15.42 -9.76 1.46
C LEU A 210 14.36 -10.83 1.67
N THR A 211 13.96 -11.02 2.93
CA THR A 211 12.82 -11.87 3.28
C THR A 211 11.54 -11.03 3.34
N TRP A 212 10.48 -11.49 2.68
CA TRP A 212 9.18 -10.83 2.79
C TRP A 212 8.60 -11.05 4.19
N ILE A 213 8.41 -9.97 4.92
CA ILE A 213 7.61 -9.95 6.13
C ILE A 213 6.26 -9.36 5.75
N MET A 214 5.18 -10.03 6.16
CA MET A 214 3.83 -9.56 5.88
C MET A 214 3.66 -8.12 6.37
N SER A 215 3.38 -7.20 5.45
CA SER A 215 3.28 -5.77 5.76
C SER A 215 1.97 -5.43 6.46
N SER A 216 0.92 -6.22 6.22
CA SER A 216 -0.35 -6.23 6.96
C SER A 216 -0.99 -7.62 6.94
N PRO A 217 -2.00 -7.92 7.79
CA PRO A 217 -2.59 -9.27 7.90
C PRO A 217 -3.05 -9.90 6.58
N ASN A 218 -3.57 -9.08 5.66
CA ASN A 218 -4.09 -9.53 4.38
C ASN A 218 -3.12 -9.30 3.20
N ILE A 219 -1.86 -8.94 3.47
CA ILE A 219 -0.74 -9.00 2.50
C ILE A 219 0.30 -10.01 3.02
N PRO A 220 -0.06 -11.31 3.12
CA PRO A 220 0.77 -12.30 3.78
C PRO A 220 2.02 -12.68 2.97
N THR A 221 1.97 -12.53 1.64
CA THR A 221 3.05 -12.95 0.76
C THR A 221 3.41 -11.86 -0.24
N PHE A 222 4.62 -11.94 -0.78
CA PHE A 222 5.04 -11.09 -1.88
C PHE A 222 4.11 -11.24 -3.11
N ASP A 223 3.65 -12.46 -3.42
CA ASP A 223 2.76 -12.70 -4.57
C ASP A 223 1.47 -11.86 -4.48
N THR A 224 0.94 -11.67 -3.27
CA THR A 224 -0.20 -10.79 -3.00
C THR A 224 0.07 -9.37 -3.50
N THR A 225 1.28 -8.84 -3.32
CA THR A 225 1.63 -7.48 -3.76
C THR A 225 1.53 -7.30 -5.27
N VAL A 226 1.76 -8.35 -6.06
CA VAL A 226 1.76 -8.28 -7.53
C VAL A 226 0.36 -8.04 -8.10
N VAL A 227 -0.67 -8.61 -7.45
CA VAL A 227 -2.08 -8.51 -7.89
C VAL A 227 -2.84 -7.39 -7.16
N TYR A 228 -2.40 -7.03 -5.96
CA TYR A 228 -3.03 -6.04 -5.08
C TYR A 228 -3.36 -4.69 -5.75
N PRO A 229 -2.52 -4.09 -6.63
CA PRO A 229 -2.85 -2.81 -7.27
C PRO A 229 -4.21 -2.80 -7.97
N GLY A 230 -4.65 -3.94 -8.50
CA GLY A 230 -5.97 -4.09 -9.10
C GLY A 230 -6.97 -4.68 -8.12
N THR A 231 -6.63 -5.79 -7.47
CA THR A 231 -7.62 -6.59 -6.73
C THR A 231 -8.13 -5.92 -5.46
N VAL A 232 -7.47 -4.87 -4.97
CA VAL A 232 -8.03 -4.05 -3.90
C VAL A 232 -9.28 -3.27 -4.31
N LEU A 233 -9.48 -3.00 -5.61
CA LEU A 233 -10.71 -2.35 -6.10
C LEU A 233 -11.97 -3.16 -5.74
N PHE A 234 -11.84 -4.47 -5.55
CA PHE A 234 -12.95 -5.31 -5.12
C PHE A 234 -13.47 -4.94 -3.74
N GLU A 235 -12.70 -4.28 -2.87
CA GLU A 235 -13.18 -3.75 -1.60
C GLU A 235 -14.37 -2.79 -1.78
N GLY A 236 -14.44 -2.08 -2.92
CA GLY A 236 -15.56 -1.23 -3.33
C GLY A 236 -16.77 -1.97 -3.90
N THR A 237 -16.83 -3.30 -3.83
CA THR A 237 -17.91 -4.14 -4.38
C THR A 237 -18.37 -5.19 -3.37
N ASN A 238 -19.46 -5.90 -3.68
CA ASN A 238 -19.89 -7.09 -2.95
C ASN A 238 -19.21 -8.40 -3.42
N VAL A 239 -18.28 -8.36 -4.38
CA VAL A 239 -17.46 -9.51 -4.77
C VAL A 239 -16.35 -9.69 -3.71
N SER A 240 -16.06 -10.95 -3.36
CA SER A 240 -15.03 -11.27 -2.37
C SER A 240 -13.65 -11.22 -3.00
N GLU A 241 -12.77 -10.40 -2.43
CA GLU A 241 -11.31 -10.42 -2.59
C GLU A 241 -10.63 -11.46 -1.67
N ALA A 242 -11.40 -12.41 -1.15
CA ALA A 242 -10.92 -13.57 -0.39
C ALA A 242 -10.17 -13.26 0.92
N ARG A 243 -10.39 -12.09 1.52
CA ARG A 243 -10.22 -11.93 2.98
C ARG A 243 -11.03 -13.01 3.68
N GLY A 244 -10.47 -13.63 4.72
CA GLY A 244 -11.05 -14.84 5.33
C GLY A 244 -10.52 -16.16 4.79
N THR A 245 -9.56 -16.13 3.87
CA THR A 245 -8.87 -17.30 3.31
C THR A 245 -7.36 -17.23 3.52
N THR A 246 -6.62 -18.24 3.05
CA THR A 246 -5.15 -18.25 3.07
C THR A 246 -4.50 -17.54 1.87
N ARG A 247 -5.31 -16.95 0.97
CA ARG A 247 -4.87 -16.31 -0.29
C ARG A 247 -5.67 -15.01 -0.58
N PRO A 248 -5.72 -14.05 0.37
CA PRO A 248 -6.41 -12.79 0.15
C PRO A 248 -5.82 -12.06 -1.07
N PHE A 249 -6.68 -11.38 -1.85
CA PHE A 249 -6.38 -10.64 -3.07
C PHE A 249 -5.84 -11.45 -4.26
N GLU A 250 -5.31 -12.66 -4.04
CA GLU A 250 -4.93 -13.61 -5.09
C GLU A 250 -6.14 -14.37 -5.65
N LEU A 251 -7.18 -14.55 -4.82
CA LEU A 251 -8.47 -15.10 -5.22
C LEU A 251 -9.52 -14.00 -5.29
N VAL A 252 -10.39 -14.08 -6.29
CA VAL A 252 -11.58 -13.23 -6.40
C VAL A 252 -12.77 -14.10 -6.77
N GLY A 253 -13.91 -13.91 -6.09
CA GLY A 253 -15.06 -14.77 -6.31
C GLY A 253 -16.37 -14.28 -5.70
N ALA A 254 -17.46 -14.89 -6.14
CA ALA A 254 -18.81 -14.57 -5.71
C ALA A 254 -19.74 -15.81 -5.75
N PRO A 255 -20.80 -15.86 -4.93
CA PRO A 255 -21.70 -17.02 -4.88
C PRO A 255 -22.54 -17.26 -6.16
N TRP A 256 -22.66 -16.27 -7.04
CA TRP A 256 -23.49 -16.34 -8.25
C TRP A 256 -22.73 -16.79 -9.50
N ILE A 257 -21.47 -17.21 -9.36
CA ILE A 257 -20.59 -17.54 -10.47
C ILE A 257 -20.43 -19.06 -10.61
N VAL A 258 -20.18 -19.52 -11.85
CA VAL A 258 -19.68 -20.86 -12.15
C VAL A 258 -18.21 -20.74 -12.53
N ALA A 259 -17.31 -21.28 -11.70
CA ALA A 259 -15.88 -21.00 -11.75
C ALA A 259 -15.25 -21.31 -13.11
N GLU A 260 -15.55 -22.47 -13.68
CA GLU A 260 -14.97 -22.94 -14.96
C GLU A 260 -15.39 -22.03 -16.10
N ARG A 261 -16.70 -21.76 -16.23
CA ARG A 261 -17.22 -20.89 -17.30
C ARG A 261 -16.67 -19.48 -17.20
N PHE A 262 -16.54 -18.98 -15.97
CA PHE A 262 -16.01 -17.65 -15.70
C PHE A 262 -14.51 -17.55 -16.04
N ALA A 263 -13.71 -18.51 -15.56
CA ALA A 263 -12.28 -18.57 -15.87
C ALA A 263 -12.03 -18.71 -17.37
N ASP A 264 -12.77 -19.58 -18.06
CA ASP A 264 -12.67 -19.74 -19.52
C ASP A 264 -13.02 -18.44 -20.26
N ALA A 265 -14.06 -17.73 -19.82
CA ALA A 265 -14.44 -16.43 -20.39
C ALA A 265 -13.36 -15.37 -20.16
N MET A 266 -12.74 -15.35 -18.99
CA MET A 266 -11.65 -14.43 -18.68
C MET A 266 -10.38 -14.74 -19.49
N ASN A 267 -9.99 -16.02 -19.60
CA ASN A 267 -8.81 -16.42 -20.37
C ASN A 267 -8.98 -16.14 -21.87
N ARG A 268 -10.21 -16.21 -22.42
CA ARG A 268 -10.51 -15.80 -23.81
C ARG A 268 -10.32 -14.30 -24.08
N ARG A 269 -10.19 -13.46 -23.04
CA ARG A 269 -9.87 -12.03 -23.21
C ARG A 269 -8.39 -11.79 -23.51
N GLU A 270 -7.54 -12.82 -23.40
CA GLU A 270 -6.11 -12.77 -23.74
C GLU A 270 -5.37 -11.61 -23.08
N LEU A 271 -5.68 -11.33 -21.82
CA LEU A 271 -5.01 -10.26 -21.06
C LEU A 271 -3.52 -10.57 -20.90
N PRO A 272 -2.61 -9.60 -21.11
CA PRO A 272 -1.18 -9.86 -21.10
C PRO A 272 -0.67 -10.37 -19.75
N GLY A 273 0.22 -11.38 -19.81
CA GLY A 273 1.01 -11.82 -18.66
C GLY A 273 0.24 -12.50 -17.53
N VAL A 274 -1.02 -12.89 -17.72
CA VAL A 274 -1.87 -13.48 -16.67
C VAL A 274 -2.64 -14.71 -17.14
N PHE A 275 -2.85 -15.65 -16.22
CA PHE A 275 -3.78 -16.75 -16.38
C PHE A 275 -4.78 -16.78 -15.21
N PHE A 276 -6.04 -17.04 -15.52
CA PHE A 276 -7.11 -17.13 -14.53
C PHE A 276 -7.47 -18.60 -14.31
N ARG A 277 -7.10 -19.14 -13.14
CA ARG A 277 -7.42 -20.53 -12.79
C ARG A 277 -8.77 -20.59 -12.08
N PRO A 278 -9.72 -21.45 -12.49
CA PRO A 278 -11.00 -21.58 -11.78
C PRO A 278 -10.79 -22.06 -10.34
N VAL A 279 -11.55 -21.50 -9.40
CA VAL A 279 -11.50 -21.86 -7.99
C VAL A 279 -12.86 -21.67 -7.33
N VAL A 280 -13.11 -22.47 -6.29
CA VAL A 280 -14.17 -22.24 -5.31
C VAL A 280 -13.50 -22.14 -3.94
N PHE A 281 -13.88 -21.15 -3.15
CA PHE A 281 -13.35 -20.92 -1.80
C PHE A 281 -14.46 -20.43 -0.88
N GLU A 282 -14.30 -20.65 0.42
CA GLU A 282 -15.23 -20.18 1.45
C GLU A 282 -14.48 -19.28 2.44
N PRO A 283 -14.78 -17.97 2.48
CA PRO A 283 -14.23 -17.08 3.49
C PRO A 283 -14.70 -17.45 4.89
N THR A 284 -13.80 -17.39 5.87
CA THR A 284 -14.13 -17.61 7.30
C THR A 284 -14.62 -16.33 7.98
N PHE A 285 -14.30 -15.15 7.43
CA PHE A 285 -14.78 -13.84 7.86
C PHE A 285 -14.92 -12.91 6.64
N HIS A 286 -15.38 -11.68 6.84
CA HIS A 286 -15.61 -10.68 5.79
C HIS A 286 -16.71 -11.09 4.78
N LYS A 287 -16.62 -10.61 3.53
CA LYS A 287 -17.63 -10.83 2.49
C LYS A 287 -17.88 -12.31 2.25
N HIS A 288 -19.17 -12.69 2.25
CA HIS A 288 -19.65 -14.06 2.04
C HIS A 288 -19.08 -15.08 3.03
N ALA A 289 -18.79 -14.67 4.28
CA ALA A 289 -18.36 -15.60 5.33
C ALA A 289 -19.32 -16.80 5.46
N GLY A 290 -18.75 -18.01 5.49
CA GLY A 290 -19.50 -19.27 5.55
C GLY A 290 -20.30 -19.61 4.29
N LYS A 291 -19.99 -18.97 3.15
CA LYS A 291 -20.61 -19.25 1.85
C LYS A 291 -19.55 -19.51 0.80
N ALA A 292 -19.77 -20.54 -0.03
CA ALA A 292 -18.93 -20.81 -1.18
C ALA A 292 -18.98 -19.66 -2.21
N CYS A 293 -17.81 -19.17 -2.58
CA CYS A 293 -17.57 -18.20 -3.64
C CYS A 293 -16.84 -18.89 -4.79
N ALA A 294 -17.41 -18.82 -5.98
CA ALA A 294 -16.77 -19.30 -7.21
C ALA A 294 -16.14 -18.12 -7.97
N GLY A 295 -15.02 -18.36 -8.63
CA GLY A 295 -14.32 -17.35 -9.40
C GLY A 295 -12.95 -17.83 -9.85
N VAL A 296 -11.92 -17.01 -9.65
CA VAL A 296 -10.57 -17.26 -10.16
C VAL A 296 -9.50 -17.04 -9.12
N GLN A 297 -8.44 -17.84 -9.19
CA GLN A 297 -7.11 -17.43 -8.73
C GLN A 297 -6.39 -16.74 -9.88
N ILE A 298 -5.80 -15.58 -9.61
CA ILE A 298 -5.05 -14.80 -10.58
C ILE A 298 -3.59 -15.26 -10.52
N HIS A 299 -3.06 -15.76 -11.64
CA HIS A 299 -1.67 -16.17 -11.77
C HIS A 299 -0.92 -15.24 -12.72
N PRO A 300 -0.13 -14.28 -12.22
CA PRO A 300 0.81 -13.53 -13.06
C PRO A 300 1.88 -14.48 -13.62
N LEU A 301 1.81 -14.77 -14.92
CA LEU A 301 2.77 -15.61 -15.64
C LEU A 301 3.97 -14.81 -16.15
N ASP A 302 3.75 -13.54 -16.51
CA ASP A 302 4.81 -12.59 -16.86
C ASP A 302 4.49 -11.23 -16.25
N ARG A 303 5.24 -10.88 -15.19
CA ARG A 303 5.04 -9.64 -14.44
C ARG A 303 5.44 -8.39 -15.22
N GLN A 304 6.24 -8.51 -16.28
CA GLN A 304 6.65 -7.37 -17.10
C GLN A 304 5.51 -6.88 -18.00
N THR A 305 4.67 -7.80 -18.46
CA THR A 305 3.50 -7.49 -19.30
C THR A 305 2.20 -7.42 -18.51
N PHE A 306 2.11 -8.06 -17.34
CA PHE A 306 0.92 -8.05 -16.50
C PHE A 306 0.52 -6.64 -16.05
N ARG A 307 -0.76 -6.31 -16.29
CA ARG A 307 -1.44 -5.07 -15.91
C ARG A 307 -2.51 -5.35 -14.85
N PRO A 308 -2.17 -5.36 -13.54
CA PRO A 308 -3.11 -5.73 -12.47
C PRO A 308 -4.38 -4.88 -12.42
N VAL A 309 -4.31 -3.57 -12.68
CA VAL A 309 -5.49 -2.68 -12.63
C VAL A 309 -6.41 -2.98 -13.81
N GLU A 310 -5.86 -3.10 -15.02
CA GLU A 310 -6.65 -3.50 -16.20
C GLU A 310 -7.31 -4.87 -16.01
N ALA A 311 -6.57 -5.85 -15.47
CA ALA A 311 -7.10 -7.17 -15.19
C ALA A 311 -8.24 -7.14 -14.16
N ALA A 312 -8.14 -6.31 -13.12
CA ALA A 312 -9.20 -6.14 -12.13
C ALA A 312 -10.45 -5.49 -12.73
N VAL A 313 -10.30 -4.49 -13.61
CA VAL A 313 -11.43 -3.87 -14.34
C VAL A 313 -12.16 -4.92 -15.18
N ALA A 314 -11.41 -5.72 -15.95
CA ALA A 314 -11.98 -6.80 -16.75
C ALA A 314 -12.71 -7.87 -15.90
N LEU A 315 -12.17 -8.19 -14.72
CA LEU A 315 -12.83 -9.08 -13.77
C LEU A 315 -14.12 -8.47 -13.22
N ILE A 316 -14.12 -7.19 -12.82
CA ILE A 316 -15.32 -6.49 -12.31
C ILE A 316 -16.43 -6.49 -13.36
N GLU A 317 -16.11 -6.16 -14.62
CA GLU A 317 -17.04 -6.26 -15.74
C GLU A 317 -17.62 -7.68 -15.86
N ALA A 318 -16.77 -8.71 -15.79
CA ALA A 318 -17.20 -10.10 -15.90
C ALA A 318 -18.09 -10.53 -14.73
N PHE A 319 -17.78 -10.14 -13.49
CA PHE A 319 -18.61 -10.44 -12.32
C PHE A 319 -19.97 -9.76 -12.40
N ARG A 320 -20.00 -8.51 -12.87
CA ARG A 320 -21.25 -7.76 -13.10
C ARG A 320 -22.09 -8.41 -14.19
N ALA A 321 -21.48 -8.79 -15.32
CA ALA A 321 -22.17 -9.49 -16.40
C ALA A 321 -22.67 -10.89 -15.99
N GLY A 322 -21.92 -11.58 -15.12
CA GLY A 322 -22.28 -12.92 -14.60
C GLY A 322 -23.45 -12.92 -13.61
N GLY A 323 -23.82 -11.77 -13.06
CA GLY A 323 -24.99 -11.62 -12.19
C GLY A 323 -25.41 -10.16 -12.01
N PRO A 324 -26.06 -9.54 -13.02
CA PRO A 324 -26.43 -8.12 -12.97
C PRO A 324 -27.33 -7.76 -11.79
N ASP A 325 -28.23 -8.67 -11.41
CA ASP A 325 -29.14 -8.49 -10.29
C ASP A 325 -28.47 -8.73 -8.93
N GLN A 326 -27.33 -9.43 -8.91
CA GLN A 326 -26.57 -9.76 -7.70
C GLN A 326 -25.40 -8.81 -7.44
N PHE A 327 -24.74 -8.30 -8.49
CA PHE A 327 -23.61 -7.40 -8.35
C PHE A 327 -24.03 -6.06 -7.74
N ARG A 328 -23.27 -5.59 -6.76
CA ARG A 328 -23.48 -4.30 -6.11
C ARG A 328 -22.12 -3.64 -5.85
N TRP A 329 -22.08 -2.33 -6.07
CA TRP A 329 -21.06 -1.48 -5.46
C TRP A 329 -21.28 -1.47 -3.95
N LYS A 330 -20.21 -1.33 -3.17
CA LYS A 330 -20.30 -1.18 -1.72
C LYS A 330 -20.93 0.18 -1.41
N ASP A 331 -21.85 0.23 -0.45
CA ASP A 331 -22.38 1.49 0.06
C ASP A 331 -21.40 2.14 1.05
N PRO A 332 -21.35 3.48 1.15
CA PRO A 332 -20.59 4.16 2.21
C PRO A 332 -21.01 3.68 3.62
N PRO A 333 -20.12 3.75 4.63
CA PRO A 333 -18.82 4.41 4.64
C PRO A 333 -17.64 3.51 4.22
N TYR A 334 -16.48 4.13 3.97
CA TYR A 334 -15.20 3.44 3.74
C TYR A 334 -14.03 4.28 4.25
N GLU A 335 -13.24 3.74 5.19
CA GLU A 335 -11.99 4.36 5.69
C GLU A 335 -12.18 5.84 6.09
N TYR A 336 -13.17 6.09 6.95
CA TYR A 336 -13.56 7.42 7.45
C TYR A 336 -14.14 8.39 6.42
N GLU A 337 -14.31 7.98 5.17
CA GLU A 337 -15.15 8.66 4.19
C GLU A 337 -16.60 8.16 4.34
N LEU A 338 -17.53 9.09 4.57
CA LEU A 338 -18.90 8.79 4.97
C LEU A 338 -19.92 8.99 3.84
N GLU A 339 -19.56 9.74 2.80
CA GLU A 339 -20.50 10.18 1.77
C GLU A 339 -20.18 9.58 0.40
N LYS A 340 -18.89 9.54 0.03
CA LYS A 340 -18.48 9.09 -1.31
C LYS A 340 -18.56 7.58 -1.46
N ASN A 341 -18.88 7.12 -2.67
CA ASN A 341 -18.89 5.71 -2.98
C ASN A 341 -17.49 5.08 -2.74
N PRO A 342 -17.39 4.00 -1.95
CA PRO A 342 -16.12 3.31 -1.66
C PRO A 342 -15.28 2.93 -2.88
N PHE A 343 -15.90 2.51 -3.97
CA PHE A 343 -15.17 2.20 -5.21
C PHE A 343 -14.55 3.45 -5.81
N ASP A 344 -15.29 4.56 -5.84
CA ASP A 344 -14.82 5.83 -6.38
C ASP A 344 -13.71 6.44 -5.50
N VAL A 345 -13.78 6.25 -4.18
CA VAL A 345 -12.72 6.60 -3.22
C VAL A 345 -11.42 5.83 -3.53
N LEU A 346 -11.52 4.52 -3.75
CA LEU A 346 -10.40 3.67 -4.12
C LEU A 346 -9.82 4.07 -5.49
N ALA A 347 -10.68 4.30 -6.48
CA ALA A 347 -10.31 4.68 -7.84
C ALA A 347 -9.74 6.11 -7.93
N GLY A 348 -10.10 6.99 -6.99
CA GLY A 348 -9.68 8.38 -6.95
C GLY A 348 -10.48 9.31 -7.87
N SER A 349 -11.60 8.82 -8.40
CA SER A 349 -12.65 9.53 -9.13
C SER A 349 -13.85 8.60 -9.36
N SER A 350 -14.99 9.16 -9.76
CA SER A 350 -16.15 8.35 -10.20
C SER A 350 -16.02 7.80 -11.62
N GLU A 351 -15.08 8.33 -12.41
CA GLU A 351 -14.94 8.04 -13.85
C GLU A 351 -14.80 6.54 -14.13
N LEU A 352 -13.97 5.84 -13.35
CA LEU A 352 -13.75 4.40 -13.55
C LEU A 352 -15.05 3.60 -13.38
N ARG A 353 -15.84 3.91 -12.34
CA ARG A 353 -17.13 3.24 -12.09
C ARG A 353 -18.12 3.55 -13.19
N GLU A 354 -18.24 4.81 -13.58
CA GLU A 354 -19.15 5.27 -14.63
C GLU A 354 -18.84 4.62 -15.99
N GLN A 355 -17.56 4.44 -16.32
CA GLN A 355 -17.11 3.73 -17.53
C GLN A 355 -17.48 2.24 -17.48
N ILE A 356 -17.26 1.56 -16.35
CA ILE A 356 -17.64 0.15 -16.14
C ILE A 356 -19.18 -0.01 -16.24
N GLU A 357 -19.94 0.89 -15.64
CA GLU A 357 -21.41 0.87 -15.68
C GLU A 357 -21.94 1.05 -17.11
N SER A 358 -21.28 1.92 -17.88
CA SER A 358 -21.57 2.22 -19.29
C SER A 358 -21.08 1.13 -20.25
N GLY A 359 -20.38 0.10 -19.76
CA GLY A 359 -19.90 -1.02 -20.57
C GLY A 359 -18.73 -0.67 -21.50
N VAL A 360 -17.94 0.34 -21.16
CA VAL A 360 -16.69 0.64 -21.87
C VAL A 360 -15.73 -0.54 -21.64
N PRO A 361 -15.11 -1.13 -22.69
CA PRO A 361 -14.20 -2.25 -22.52
C PRO A 361 -12.97 -1.90 -21.67
N ALA A 362 -12.52 -2.81 -20.81
CA ALA A 362 -11.36 -2.64 -19.95
C ALA A 362 -10.11 -2.09 -20.64
N GLN A 363 -9.79 -2.51 -21.89
CA GLN A 363 -8.66 -1.96 -22.65
C GLN A 363 -8.84 -0.49 -23.01
N GLU A 364 -10.08 -0.05 -23.28
CA GLU A 364 -10.39 1.35 -23.59
C GLU A 364 -10.36 2.22 -22.33
N ILE A 365 -10.90 1.72 -21.22
CA ILE A 365 -10.75 2.32 -19.90
C ILE A 365 -9.25 2.46 -19.57
N ALA A 366 -8.45 1.43 -19.83
CA ALA A 366 -7.02 1.49 -19.56
C ALA A 366 -6.27 2.54 -20.39
N ARG A 367 -6.73 2.81 -21.61
CA ARG A 367 -6.20 3.90 -22.43
C ARG A 367 -6.62 5.28 -21.92
N SER A 368 -7.78 5.40 -21.25
CA SER A 368 -8.30 6.70 -20.83
C SER A 368 -7.49 7.34 -19.69
N TRP A 369 -6.87 6.54 -18.80
CA TRP A 369 -6.00 7.08 -17.75
C TRP A 369 -4.56 7.34 -18.20
N GLN A 370 -4.16 6.89 -19.40
CA GLN A 370 -2.77 7.02 -19.89
C GLN A 370 -2.27 8.47 -19.94
N PRO A 371 -3.05 9.49 -20.37
CA PRO A 371 -2.59 10.88 -20.36
C PRO A 371 -2.25 11.39 -18.96
N SER A 372 -3.02 10.99 -17.93
CA SER A 372 -2.76 11.33 -16.54
C SER A 372 -1.53 10.61 -16.00
N VAL A 373 -1.32 9.35 -16.40
CA VAL A 373 -0.09 8.60 -16.11
C VAL A 373 1.12 9.29 -16.75
N ASP A 374 1.05 9.68 -18.02
CA ASP A 374 2.15 10.36 -18.73
C ASP A 374 2.50 11.71 -18.09
N ALA A 375 1.49 12.44 -17.58
CA ALA A 375 1.72 13.65 -16.81
C ALA A 375 2.44 13.35 -15.48
N PHE A 376 2.01 12.31 -14.75
CA PHE A 376 2.67 11.88 -13.52
C PHE A 376 4.11 11.39 -13.76
N MET A 377 4.37 10.70 -14.87
CA MET A 377 5.71 10.23 -15.24
C MET A 377 6.72 11.39 -15.32
N LYS A 378 6.31 12.54 -15.89
CA LYS A 378 7.16 13.76 -15.94
C LYS A 378 7.42 14.36 -14.55
N VAL A 379 6.47 14.22 -13.64
CA VAL A 379 6.60 14.69 -12.25
C VAL A 379 7.56 13.78 -11.49
N ARG A 380 7.36 12.46 -11.57
CA ARG A 380 8.13 11.48 -10.77
C ARG A 380 9.63 11.50 -11.10
N GLU A 381 10.01 11.80 -12.34
CA GLU A 381 11.41 11.89 -12.80
C GLU A 381 12.28 12.77 -11.89
N ARG A 382 11.73 13.84 -11.32
CA ARG A 382 12.45 14.78 -10.44
C ARG A 382 12.75 14.20 -9.06
N CYS A 383 12.01 13.17 -8.66
CA CYS A 383 12.06 12.57 -7.33
C CYS A 383 12.79 11.23 -7.32
N LEU A 384 13.13 10.67 -8.49
CA LEU A 384 13.77 9.36 -8.60
C LEU A 384 15.16 9.33 -7.94
N LEU A 385 15.49 8.18 -7.36
CA LEU A 385 16.75 7.91 -6.67
C LEU A 385 17.56 6.78 -7.34
N TYR A 386 16.94 5.99 -8.22
CA TYR A 386 17.49 4.78 -8.85
C TYR A 386 17.23 4.71 -10.35
#